data_AF-A0A524A6Q9-F1
#
_entry.id   AF-A0A524A6Q9-F1
#
_cell.length_a   1.000
_cell.length_b   1.000
_cell.length_c   1.000
_cell.angle_alpha   90.00
_cell.angle_beta   90.00
_cell.angle_gamma   90.00
#
_symmetry.space_group_name_H-M   'P 1'
#
loop_
_entity.id
_entity.type
_entity.pdbx_description
1 polymer ?
#
loop_
_entity_poly.entity_id
_entity_poly.type
_entity_poly.pdbx_seq_one_letter_code
_entity_poly.pdbx_strand_id
1 'polypeptide(L)'
;MSADRVKDAGSAQAAARRYLAAQFGSSKIKEVSFSRSWYTPGAQKDTWEVEGDVVVKKGWFGKEEVHFKLQIDPTTGRVIAYEV
;
A
#
# COMPACT_ATOMS: atom_id res chain seq x y z
N MET A 1 10.48 4.22 -19.45
CA MET A 1 9.47 4.01 -18.40
C MET A 1 9.85 4.89 -17.22
N SER A 2 9.08 5.94 -16.93
CA SER A 2 9.31 6.79 -15.75
C SER A 2 9.11 5.93 -14.52
N ALA A 3 10.17 5.73 -13.73
CA ALA A 3 9.99 5.23 -12.37
C ALA A 3 9.27 6.35 -11.62
N ASP A 4 7.99 6.15 -11.29
CA ASP A 4 7.23 7.08 -10.46
C ASP A 4 7.90 7.11 -9.07
N ARG A 5 8.88 8.01 -8.91
CA ARG A 5 9.55 8.26 -7.64
C ARG A 5 8.48 8.65 -6.62
N VAL A 6 8.45 7.98 -5.48
CA VAL A 6 7.53 8.27 -4.38
C VAL A 6 8.11 9.44 -3.58
N LYS A 7 7.61 10.64 -3.89
CA LYS A 7 8.17 11.90 -3.38
C LYS A 7 7.44 12.40 -2.13
N ASP A 8 6.25 11.88 -1.86
CA ASP A 8 5.35 12.35 -0.83
C ASP A 8 4.43 11.22 -0.34
N ALA A 9 3.68 11.51 0.73
CA ALA A 9 2.73 10.55 1.30
C ALA A 9 1.64 10.13 0.30
N GLY A 10 1.18 11.04 -0.57
CA GLY A 10 0.13 10.74 -1.55
C GLY A 10 0.58 9.73 -2.61
N SER A 11 1.80 9.89 -3.12
CA SER A 11 2.43 8.92 -4.03
C SER A 11 2.72 7.58 -3.35
N ALA A 12 3.03 7.57 -2.05
CA ALA A 12 3.22 6.34 -1.28
C ALA A 12 1.90 5.58 -1.13
N GLN A 13 0.83 6.29 -0.78
CA GLN A 13 -0.53 5.75 -0.73
C GLN A 13 -0.99 5.23 -2.10
N ALA A 14 -0.68 5.95 -3.19
CA ALA A 14 -1.00 5.47 -4.53
C ALA A 14 -0.28 4.16 -4.88
N ALA A 15 1.00 4.03 -4.51
CA ALA A 15 1.75 2.78 -4.65
C ALA A 15 1.15 1.64 -3.80
N ALA A 16 0.75 1.93 -2.55
CA ALA A 16 0.03 0.99 -1.69
C ALA A 16 -1.29 0.50 -2.34
N ARG A 17 -2.10 1.41 -2.91
CA ARG A 17 -3.34 1.02 -3.62
C ARG A 17 -3.07 0.10 -4.79
N ARG A 18 -2.04 0.41 -5.60
CA ARG A 18 -1.64 -0.43 -6.74
C ARG A 18 -1.24 -1.83 -6.28
N TYR A 19 -0.48 -1.92 -5.19
CA TYR A 19 -0.08 -3.20 -4.60
C TYR A 19 -1.28 -4.00 -4.09
N LEU A 20 -2.15 -3.40 -3.28
CA LEU A 20 -3.35 -4.05 -2.76
C LEU A 20 -4.28 -4.51 -3.88
N ALA A 21 -4.45 -3.69 -4.93
CA ALA A 21 -5.25 -4.04 -6.10
C ALA A 21 -4.67 -5.23 -6.87
N ALA A 22 -3.34 -5.33 -6.96
CA ALA A 22 -2.67 -6.50 -7.54
C ALA A 22 -2.81 -7.75 -6.66
N GLN A 23 -2.78 -7.61 -5.34
CA GLN A 23 -2.88 -8.72 -4.38
C GLN A 23 -4.30 -9.29 -4.29
N PHE A 24 -5.31 -8.44 -4.11
CA PHE A 24 -6.69 -8.87 -3.87
C PHE A 24 -7.55 -8.87 -5.15
N GLY A 25 -7.13 -8.14 -6.18
CA GLY A 25 -7.89 -7.87 -7.39
C GLY A 25 -8.73 -6.60 -7.26
N SER A 26 -8.59 -5.67 -8.20
CA SER A 26 -9.25 -4.36 -8.17
C SER A 26 -10.77 -4.43 -8.05
N SER A 27 -11.41 -5.47 -8.59
CA SER A 27 -12.88 -5.67 -8.52
C SER A 27 -13.37 -6.18 -7.16
N LYS A 28 -12.45 -6.66 -6.30
CA LYS A 28 -12.78 -7.15 -4.96
C LYS A 28 -12.56 -6.09 -3.88
N ILE A 29 -11.72 -5.10 -4.12
CA ILE A 29 -11.52 -3.99 -3.18
C ILE A 29 -12.77 -3.10 -3.20
N LYS A 30 -13.40 -2.94 -2.04
CA LYS A 30 -14.47 -1.95 -1.85
C LYS A 30 -13.92 -0.61 -1.40
N GLU A 31 -12.96 -0.64 -0.47
CA GLU A 31 -12.44 0.54 0.19
C GLU A 31 -11.00 0.32 0.64
N VAL A 32 -10.19 1.38 0.59
CA VAL A 32 -8.86 1.45 1.18
C VAL A 32 -8.79 2.72 2.02
N SER A 33 -8.65 2.55 3.33
CA SER A 33 -8.40 3.63 4.28
C SER A 33 -6.90 3.68 4.61
N PHE A 34 -6.38 4.88 4.85
CA PHE A 34 -5.00 5.06 5.30
C PHE A 34 -5.02 5.68 6.67
N SER A 35 -4.39 5.02 7.64
CA SER A 35 -4.26 5.53 9.00
C SER A 35 -3.03 6.41 9.12
N ARG A 36 -1.90 5.99 8.54
CA ARG A 36 -0.62 6.71 8.58
C ARG A 36 0.21 6.50 7.33
N SER A 37 1.01 7.49 7.00
CA SER A 37 2.03 7.39 5.96
C SER A 37 3.21 8.28 6.32
N TRP A 38 4.41 7.73 6.43
CA TRP A 38 5.60 8.49 6.83
C TRP A 38 6.85 7.98 6.13
N TYR A 39 7.86 8.86 6.05
CA TYR A 39 9.16 8.52 5.50
C TYR A 39 10.08 8.05 6.63
N THR A 40 10.67 6.87 6.46
CA THR A 40 11.66 6.31 7.38
C THR A 40 13.02 6.30 6.68
N PRO A 41 13.94 7.22 7.03
CA PRO A 41 15.31 7.15 6.57
C PRO A 41 16.02 5.97 7.25
N GLY A 42 16.62 5.08 6.46
CA GLY A 42 17.20 3.85 6.97
C GLY A 42 18.71 3.79 6.72
N ALA A 43 19.45 3.14 7.62
CA ALA A 43 20.91 3.01 7.47
C ALA A 43 21.34 2.27 6.19
N GLN A 44 20.49 1.37 5.68
CA GLN A 44 20.74 0.64 4.42
C GLN A 44 19.84 1.12 3.27
N LYS A 45 18.61 1.53 3.56
CA LYS A 45 17.64 1.95 2.55
C LYS A 45 16.54 2.80 3.16
N ASP A 46 16.24 3.90 2.50
CA ASP A 46 15.10 4.73 2.85
C ASP A 46 13.79 4.11 2.37
N THR A 47 12.72 4.30 3.13
CA THR A 47 11.41 3.73 2.83
C THR A 47 10.29 4.70 3.12
N TRP A 48 9.17 4.53 2.42
CA TRP A 48 7.87 5.02 2.85
C TRP A 48 7.12 3.90 3.56
N GLU A 49 6.68 4.15 4.78
CA GLU A 49 5.78 3.25 5.49
C GLU A 49 4.34 3.73 5.32
N VAL A 50 3.44 2.82 4.97
CA VAL A 50 2.01 3.09 4.78
C VAL A 50 1.21 2.05 5.55
N GLU A 51 0.36 2.52 6.45
CA GLU A 51 -0.53 1.69 7.26
C GLU A 51 -1.99 2.06 7.00
N GLY A 52 -2.87 1.09 7.13
CA GLY A 52 -4.30 1.28 6.94
C GLY A 52 -5.09 -0.02 6.88
N ASP A 53 -6.31 0.06 6.39
CA ASP A 53 -7.20 -1.08 6.28
C ASP A 53 -7.76 -1.18 4.85
N VAL A 54 -7.90 -2.40 4.36
CA VAL A 54 -8.54 -2.68 3.08
C VAL A 54 -9.78 -3.53 3.30
N VAL A 55 -10.91 -3.07 2.77
CA VAL A 55 -12.15 -3.84 2.77
C VAL A 55 -12.27 -4.59 1.46
N VAL A 56 -12.19 -5.92 1.53
CA VAL A 56 -12.29 -6.82 0.38
C VAL A 56 -13.62 -7.57 0.38
N LYS A 57 -14.16 -7.80 -0.81
CA LYS A 57 -15.40 -8.56 -1.02
C LYS A 57 -15.12 -10.06 -0.90
N LYS A 58 -15.88 -10.75 -0.05
CA LYS A 58 -15.77 -12.19 0.21
C LYS A 58 -17.07 -12.89 -0.21
N GLY A 59 -17.06 -13.53 -1.37
CA GLY A 59 -18.27 -14.12 -1.97
C GLY A 59 -19.31 -13.05 -2.38
N TRP A 60 -20.58 -13.45 -2.44
CA TRP A 60 -21.65 -12.56 -2.93
C TRP A 60 -22.06 -11.47 -1.93
N PHE A 61 -22.01 -11.78 -0.63
CA PHE A 61 -22.51 -10.89 0.44
C PHE A 61 -21.48 -10.59 1.55
N GLY A 62 -20.38 -11.32 1.61
CA GLY A 62 -19.36 -11.11 2.64
C GLY A 62 -18.44 -9.94 2.34
N LYS A 63 -17.92 -9.34 3.41
CA LYS A 63 -16.78 -8.44 3.38
C LYS A 63 -15.78 -8.89 4.43
N GLU A 64 -14.51 -8.64 4.16
CA GLU A 64 -13.41 -8.90 5.06
C GLU A 64 -12.59 -7.62 5.12
N GLU A 65 -12.28 -7.18 6.33
CA GLU A 65 -11.45 -6.02 6.58
C GLU A 65 -10.08 -6.54 7.02
N VAL A 66 -9.05 -6.06 6.33
CA VAL A 66 -7.69 -6.54 6.51
C VAL A 66 -6.80 -5.35 6.81
N HIS A 67 -6.17 -5.36 7.97
CA HIS A 67 -5.17 -4.38 8.33
C HIS A 67 -3.91 -4.62 7.52
N PHE A 68 -3.24 -3.56 7.07
CA PHE A 68 -1.99 -3.68 6.35
C PHE A 68 -0.96 -2.68 6.86
N LYS A 69 0.31 -3.11 6.77
CA LYS A 69 1.48 -2.24 6.86
C LYS A 69 2.42 -2.55 5.71
N LEU A 70 2.75 -1.55 4.90
CA LEU A 70 3.60 -1.69 3.72
C LEU A 70 4.83 -0.81 3.85
N GLN A 71 5.99 -1.36 3.47
CA GLN A 71 7.21 -0.59 3.23
C GLN A 71 7.42 -0.45 1.73
N ILE A 72 7.59 0.78 1.26
CA ILE A 72 7.66 1.14 -0.15
C ILE A 72 9.02 1.78 -0.43
N ASP A 73 9.69 1.30 -1.46
CA ASP A 73 10.93 1.89 -1.96
C ASP A 73 10.64 3.26 -2.61
N PRO A 74 11.25 4.36 -2.12
CA PRO A 74 10.98 5.70 -2.61
C PRO A 74 11.47 5.93 -4.04
N THR A 75 12.44 5.15 -4.50
CA THR A 75 13.02 5.26 -5.84
C THR A 75 12.18 4.52 -6.87
N THR A 76 11.68 3.34 -6.51
CA THR A 76 11.01 2.44 -7.48
C THR A 76 9.49 2.37 -7.31
N GLY A 77 8.96 2.83 -6.17
CA GLY A 77 7.54 2.69 -5.81
C GLY A 77 7.12 1.25 -5.54
N ARG A 78 8.06 0.31 -5.44
CA ARG A 78 7.78 -1.10 -5.17
C ARG A 78 7.61 -1.32 -3.67
N VAL A 79 6.63 -2.15 -3.30
CA VAL A 79 6.53 -2.70 -1.95
C VAL A 79 7.70 -3.67 -1.74
N ILE A 80 8.46 -3.45 -0.67
CA ILE A 80 9.66 -4.24 -0.32
C ILE A 80 9.45 -5.12 0.91
N ALA A 81 8.49 -4.77 1.77
CA ALA A 81 8.02 -5.59 2.88
C ALA A 81 6.54 -5.31 3.15
N TYR A 82 5.82 -6.31 3.64
CA TYR A 82 4.41 -6.18 3.98
C TYR A 82 4.04 -7.03 5.20
N GLU A 83 3.10 -6.52 6.00
CA GLU A 83 2.36 -7.25 7.02
C GLU A 83 0.87 -7.13 6.70
N VAL A 84 0.17 -8.26 6.69
CA VAL A 84 -1.26 -8.44 6.36
C VAL A 84 -1.81 -9.57 7.21
#